data_AF-A0A8B5XNA5-F1
#
_entry.id   AF-A0A8B5XNA5-F1
#
_cell.length_a   1.000
_cell.length_b   1.000
_cell.length_c   1.000
_cell.angle_alpha   90.00
_cell.angle_beta   90.00
_cell.angle_gamma   90.00
#
_symmetry.space_group_name_H-M   'P 1'
#
loop_
_entity.id
_entity.type
_entity.pdbx_description
1 polymer ?
#
loop_
_entity_poly.entity_id
_entity_poly.type
_entity_poly.pdbx_seq_one_letter_code
_entity_poly.pdbx_strand_id
1 'polypeptide(L)'
;KPSLSRETKPNQPLQTGWVKEGNKWTFYSQTGVKFTDTLYDGYFFDSHGYLLENTWYQMGNNWYYINGSGKYLSNQWSQINGKWYAFDGYGRMLANVWKGDYYLKSSGAMADKEWVYDQNYSSWFYLKSGGRYAQKQWIGSYYLKSGGYMAHKEWIYDQDYQAWYYLKDDGVYVTGTYTVDGKNQLFQGDGKWIRELTQGFQKGHYSKTIFLDPGHGGKDRGAYYYGIAEKELNLQVYRKLRKRLEGLGYTVLTSRDSDIDVDFITERSRMVNKTNADFFISLHFNAKGNDTTVNLGIQTYSYKDEPGFPSKINKDWHNNPERMSESNRLAADIHSSLLAETGARDAGLLQATFAVLRETAKPAVLLEMGYMDNPEENQKIRSSDYQDKLVEGIVKG
;
A
#
# COMPACT_ATOMS: atom_id res chain seq x y z
N LYS A 1 -31.63 -39.33 35.73
CA LYS A 1 -32.23 -40.45 36.50
C LYS A 1 -31.08 -41.36 36.93
N PRO A 2 -30.76 -41.50 38.22
CA PRO A 2 -29.73 -42.44 38.65
C PRO A 2 -30.25 -43.88 38.53
N SER A 3 -29.44 -44.76 37.97
CA SER A 3 -29.67 -46.21 37.97
C SER A 3 -29.24 -46.79 39.31
N LEU A 4 -30.19 -47.36 40.04
CA LEU A 4 -29.98 -48.06 41.30
C LEU A 4 -29.52 -49.49 41.04
N SER A 5 -28.30 -49.86 41.42
CA SER A 5 -27.94 -51.26 41.68
C SER A 5 -28.11 -51.52 43.18
N ARG A 6 -28.89 -52.56 43.52
CA ARG A 6 -29.23 -52.91 44.90
C ARG A 6 -28.72 -54.32 45.19
N GLU A 7 -27.54 -54.43 45.79
CA GLU A 7 -27.10 -55.65 46.48
C GLU A 7 -26.98 -55.35 47.97
N THR A 8 -27.82 -55.98 48.79
CA THR A 8 -27.76 -55.90 50.25
C THR A 8 -27.08 -57.16 50.80
N LYS A 9 -25.86 -57.01 51.34
CA LYS A 9 -25.23 -58.01 52.23
C LYS A 9 -25.59 -57.67 53.69
N PRO A 10 -26.25 -58.55 54.46
CA PRO A 10 -26.60 -58.27 55.86
C PRO A 10 -25.41 -58.60 56.79
N ASN A 11 -25.06 -57.64 57.67
CA ASN A 11 -24.07 -57.66 58.78
C ASN A 11 -22.78 -56.81 58.65
N GLN A 12 -22.70 -55.85 57.73
CA GLN A 12 -21.71 -54.76 57.87
C GLN A 12 -22.38 -53.51 58.47
N PRO A 13 -21.72 -52.80 59.41
CA PRO A 13 -22.24 -51.52 59.90
C PRO A 13 -22.46 -50.57 58.73
N LEU A 14 -23.61 -49.89 58.72
CA LEU A 14 -23.99 -48.96 57.65
C LEU A 14 -22.93 -47.84 57.54
N GLN A 15 -22.22 -47.79 56.43
CA GLN A 15 -21.26 -46.72 56.15
C GLN A 15 -22.02 -45.48 55.66
N THR A 16 -21.84 -44.34 56.34
CA THR A 16 -22.46 -43.06 56.00
C THR A 16 -21.43 -41.93 56.12
N GLY A 17 -21.51 -40.91 55.27
CA GLY A 17 -20.58 -39.80 55.25
C GLY A 17 -19.25 -40.14 54.55
N TRP A 18 -18.19 -39.41 54.91
CA TRP A 18 -16.86 -39.60 54.34
C TRP A 18 -16.20 -40.89 54.83
N VAL A 19 -15.80 -41.74 53.88
CA VAL A 19 -15.10 -43.00 54.15
C VAL A 19 -13.82 -43.03 53.31
N LYS A 20 -12.73 -43.52 53.89
CA LYS A 20 -11.46 -43.69 53.17
C LYS A 20 -11.27 -45.16 52.79
N GLU A 21 -11.26 -45.44 51.49
CA GLU A 21 -11.03 -46.76 50.92
C GLU A 21 -9.59 -46.84 50.38
N GLY A 22 -8.70 -47.43 51.17
CA GLY A 22 -7.26 -47.39 50.89
C GLY A 22 -6.74 -45.94 50.93
N ASN A 23 -6.28 -45.43 49.78
CA ASN A 23 -5.77 -44.07 49.64
C ASN A 23 -6.78 -43.07 49.05
N LYS A 24 -8.00 -43.49 48.74
CA LYS A 24 -9.02 -42.65 48.10
C LYS A 24 -10.18 -42.36 49.05
N TRP A 25 -10.71 -41.14 48.99
CA TRP A 25 -11.91 -40.75 49.72
C TRP A 25 -13.17 -41.08 48.91
N THR A 26 -14.23 -41.50 49.60
CA THR A 26 -15.58 -41.68 49.06
C THR A 26 -16.62 -41.10 50.01
N PHE A 27 -17.84 -40.90 49.53
CA PHE A 27 -18.95 -40.40 50.34
C PHE A 27 -20.19 -41.27 50.18
N TYR A 28 -20.77 -41.67 51.32
CA TYR A 28 -22.02 -42.42 51.38
C TYR A 28 -23.15 -41.52 51.90
N SER A 29 -24.33 -41.64 51.29
CA SER A 29 -25.54 -40.97 51.78
C SER A 29 -25.88 -41.42 53.21
N GLN A 30 -26.82 -40.72 53.87
CA GLN A 30 -27.38 -41.15 55.15
C GLN A 30 -28.08 -42.52 55.08
N THR A 31 -28.43 -42.99 53.88
CA THR A 31 -29.02 -44.31 53.64
C THR A 31 -28.00 -45.35 53.17
N GLY A 32 -26.70 -45.03 53.21
CA GLY A 32 -25.61 -45.93 52.84
C GLY A 32 -25.37 -46.11 51.33
N VAL A 33 -25.85 -45.19 50.49
CA VAL A 33 -25.60 -45.23 49.03
C VAL A 33 -24.31 -44.48 48.70
N LYS A 34 -23.35 -45.15 48.06
CA LYS A 34 -22.10 -44.55 47.59
C LYS A 34 -22.37 -43.54 46.48
N PHE A 35 -21.77 -42.36 46.56
CA PHE A 35 -21.86 -41.36 45.49
C PHE A 35 -20.88 -41.70 44.38
N THR A 36 -21.39 -41.82 43.16
CA THR A 36 -20.64 -42.12 41.92
C THR A 36 -21.10 -41.18 40.81
N ASP A 37 -20.18 -40.71 39.97
CA ASP A 37 -20.46 -39.78 38.85
C ASP A 37 -21.36 -38.59 39.28
N THR A 38 -21.06 -38.00 40.43
CA THR A 38 -21.93 -36.99 41.05
C THR A 38 -21.13 -35.84 41.67
N LEU A 39 -21.76 -34.66 41.61
CA LEU A 39 -21.35 -33.47 42.35
C LEU A 39 -22.16 -33.37 43.64
N TYR A 40 -21.48 -33.30 44.77
CA TYR A 40 -22.12 -33.06 46.05
C TYR A 40 -21.32 -32.06 46.88
N ASP A 41 -21.96 -30.95 47.26
CA ASP A 41 -21.37 -29.89 48.10
C ASP A 41 -19.97 -29.41 47.64
N GLY A 42 -19.78 -29.32 46.32
CA GLY A 42 -18.51 -28.91 45.74
C GLY A 42 -17.53 -30.04 45.41
N TYR A 43 -17.80 -31.26 45.88
CA TYR A 43 -16.96 -32.43 45.68
C TYR A 43 -17.44 -33.30 44.52
N PHE A 44 -16.51 -33.75 43.68
CA PHE A 44 -16.79 -34.64 42.56
C PHE A 44 -16.27 -36.05 42.80
N PHE A 45 -17.12 -37.03 42.52
CA PHE A 45 -16.78 -38.45 42.60
C PHE A 45 -16.78 -39.08 41.20
N ASP A 46 -15.79 -39.92 40.92
CA ASP A 46 -15.70 -40.70 39.68
C ASP A 46 -16.75 -41.82 39.63
N SER A 47 -16.73 -42.61 38.56
CA SER A 47 -17.66 -43.72 38.35
C SER A 47 -17.53 -44.87 39.36
N HIS A 48 -16.40 -44.93 40.08
CA HIS A 48 -16.17 -45.89 41.16
C HIS A 48 -16.48 -45.30 42.54
N GLY A 49 -16.86 -44.01 42.57
CA GLY A 49 -17.21 -43.24 43.75
C GLY A 49 -16.02 -42.67 44.50
N TYR A 50 -14.86 -42.56 43.85
CA TYR A 50 -13.68 -41.95 44.44
C TYR A 50 -13.62 -40.45 44.18
N LEU A 51 -13.23 -39.69 45.19
CA LEU A 51 -13.03 -38.26 45.11
C LEU A 51 -11.97 -37.91 44.06
N LEU A 52 -12.31 -37.00 43.15
CA LEU A 52 -11.39 -36.42 42.18
C LEU A 52 -10.52 -35.35 42.84
N GLU A 53 -9.25 -35.24 42.45
CA GLU A 53 -8.30 -34.26 42.97
C GLU A 53 -7.36 -33.78 41.85
N ASN A 54 -7.01 -32.49 41.84
CA ASN A 54 -6.08 -31.86 40.90
C ASN A 54 -6.34 -32.15 39.41
N THR A 55 -7.61 -32.27 39.01
CA THR A 55 -7.98 -32.76 37.69
C THR A 55 -9.10 -31.94 37.05
N TRP A 56 -9.13 -31.94 35.72
CA TRP A 56 -10.23 -31.40 34.93
C TRP A 56 -11.38 -32.39 34.88
N TYR A 57 -12.61 -31.88 35.00
CA TYR A 57 -13.82 -32.66 34.88
C TYR A 57 -14.80 -31.96 33.95
N GLN A 58 -15.35 -32.69 32.98
CA GLN A 58 -16.33 -32.17 32.03
C GLN A 58 -17.73 -32.67 32.38
N MET A 59 -18.65 -31.75 32.59
CA MET A 59 -20.07 -32.05 32.82
C MET A 59 -20.93 -31.33 31.79
N GLY A 60 -21.48 -32.12 30.86
CA GLY A 60 -22.11 -31.57 29.66
C GLY A 60 -21.10 -30.76 28.83
N ASN A 61 -21.44 -29.51 28.53
CA ASN A 61 -20.57 -28.62 27.77
C ASN A 61 -19.63 -27.76 28.64
N ASN A 62 -19.64 -27.95 29.97
CA ASN A 62 -18.89 -27.11 30.89
C ASN A 62 -17.71 -27.88 31.49
N TRP A 63 -16.58 -27.21 31.57
CA TRP A 63 -15.38 -27.70 32.25
C TRP A 63 -15.29 -27.14 33.66
N TYR A 64 -14.85 -27.97 34.59
CA TYR A 64 -14.60 -27.63 35.98
C TYR A 64 -13.18 -28.12 36.32
N TYR A 65 -12.49 -27.42 37.22
CA TYR A 65 -11.22 -27.88 37.75
C TYR A 65 -11.37 -28.21 39.22
N ILE A 66 -11.00 -29.45 39.58
CA ILE A 66 -11.03 -29.96 40.94
C ILE A 66 -9.66 -29.75 41.56
N ASN A 67 -9.60 -29.01 42.66
CA ASN A 67 -8.33 -28.72 43.35
C ASN A 67 -7.85 -29.91 44.20
N GLY A 68 -6.73 -29.75 44.89
CA GLY A 68 -6.16 -30.79 45.75
C GLY A 68 -6.98 -31.13 47.00
N SER A 69 -7.99 -30.33 47.35
CA SER A 69 -8.95 -30.69 48.41
C SER A 69 -10.18 -31.41 47.89
N GLY A 70 -10.24 -31.71 46.59
CA GLY A 70 -11.39 -32.32 45.94
C GLY A 70 -12.56 -31.39 45.66
N LYS A 71 -12.42 -30.07 45.90
CA LYS A 71 -13.46 -29.08 45.58
C LYS A 71 -13.23 -28.45 44.22
N TYR A 72 -14.30 -28.16 43.49
CA TYR A 72 -14.17 -27.40 42.26
C TYR A 72 -13.83 -25.92 42.53
N LEU A 73 -13.03 -25.33 41.64
CA LEU A 73 -12.74 -23.89 41.66
C LEU A 73 -13.95 -23.10 41.16
N SER A 74 -14.30 -22.03 41.87
CA SER A 74 -15.39 -21.11 41.47
C SER A 74 -15.05 -19.66 41.77
N ASN A 75 -15.62 -18.78 40.95
CA ASN A 75 -15.53 -17.32 41.02
C ASN A 75 -14.10 -16.78 41.21
N GLN A 76 -13.12 -17.38 40.53
CA GLN A 76 -11.71 -17.04 40.74
C GLN A 76 -10.87 -17.28 39.49
N TRP A 77 -9.68 -16.69 39.51
CA TRP A 77 -8.58 -17.05 38.61
C TRP A 77 -7.71 -18.12 39.24
N SER A 78 -7.21 -19.06 38.45
CA SER A 78 -6.24 -20.05 38.93
C SER A 78 -5.25 -20.42 37.83
N GLN A 79 -4.01 -20.67 38.25
CA GLN A 79 -2.96 -21.15 37.35
C GLN A 79 -2.88 -22.67 37.45
N ILE A 80 -3.14 -23.34 36.32
CA ILE A 80 -3.17 -24.80 36.21
C ILE A 80 -2.18 -25.19 35.12
N ASN A 81 -1.16 -25.97 35.49
CA ASN A 81 -0.07 -26.40 34.60
C ASN A 81 0.57 -25.21 33.85
N GLY A 82 0.84 -24.11 34.56
CA GLY A 82 1.48 -22.91 34.03
C GLY A 82 0.57 -21.96 33.24
N LYS A 83 -0.69 -22.32 32.97
CA LYS A 83 -1.65 -21.48 32.23
C LYS A 83 -2.72 -20.92 33.16
N TRP A 84 -3.17 -19.69 32.91
CA TRP A 84 -4.24 -19.06 33.68
C TRP A 84 -5.62 -19.44 33.13
N TYR A 85 -6.55 -19.75 34.03
CA TYR A 85 -7.95 -20.03 33.75
C TYR A 85 -8.83 -19.20 34.69
N ALA A 86 -10.04 -18.89 34.26
CA ALA A 86 -11.03 -18.20 35.06
C ALA A 86 -12.30 -19.04 35.17
N PHE A 87 -12.91 -19.04 36.35
CA PHE A 87 -14.14 -19.75 36.65
C PHE A 87 -15.24 -18.78 37.06
N ASP A 88 -16.48 -19.06 36.65
CA ASP A 88 -17.64 -18.28 37.06
C ASP A 88 -18.18 -18.67 38.44
N GLY A 89 -19.27 -18.03 38.89
CA GLY A 89 -19.90 -18.29 40.19
C GLY A 89 -20.39 -19.73 40.40
N TYR A 90 -20.59 -20.48 39.32
CA TYR A 90 -21.01 -21.89 39.35
C TYR A 90 -19.83 -22.85 39.20
N GLY A 91 -18.60 -22.34 39.05
CA GLY A 91 -17.39 -23.13 38.84
C GLY A 91 -17.13 -23.54 37.40
N ARG A 92 -17.91 -23.02 36.45
CA ARG A 92 -17.71 -23.30 35.02
C ARG A 92 -16.51 -22.51 34.53
N MET A 93 -15.60 -23.17 33.83
CA MET A 93 -14.47 -22.55 33.15
C MET A 93 -14.98 -21.63 32.04
N LEU A 94 -14.49 -20.39 32.05
CA LEU A 94 -14.76 -19.43 30.99
C LEU A 94 -13.96 -19.79 29.72
N ALA A 95 -14.60 -19.70 28.55
CA ALA A 95 -13.97 -19.93 27.25
C ALA A 95 -14.65 -19.07 26.17
N ASN A 96 -13.86 -18.64 25.19
CA ASN A 96 -14.25 -17.70 24.12
C ASN A 96 -14.95 -16.44 24.66
N VAL A 97 -14.42 -15.88 25.74
CA VAL A 97 -15.07 -14.75 26.43
C VAL A 97 -14.04 -13.84 27.09
N TRP A 98 -14.36 -12.56 27.14
CA TRP A 98 -13.60 -11.56 27.89
C TRP A 98 -13.95 -11.60 29.38
N LYS A 99 -12.94 -11.47 30.24
CA LYS A 99 -13.08 -11.21 31.68
C LYS A 99 -12.26 -9.99 32.04
N GLY A 100 -12.88 -8.81 32.01
CA GLY A 100 -12.16 -7.54 32.09
C GLY A 100 -11.26 -7.37 30.87
N ASP A 101 -9.98 -7.08 31.09
CA ASP A 101 -9.00 -6.84 30.02
C ASP A 101 -8.37 -8.12 29.44
N TYR A 102 -8.85 -9.29 29.83
CA TYR A 102 -8.26 -10.58 29.52
C TYR A 102 -9.22 -11.40 28.66
N TYR A 103 -8.68 -12.15 27.70
CA TYR A 103 -9.46 -13.06 26.87
C TYR A 103 -9.17 -14.52 27.20
N LEU A 104 -10.22 -15.31 27.43
CA LEU A 104 -10.12 -16.75 27.62
C LEU A 104 -10.41 -17.43 26.28
N LYS A 105 -9.44 -18.19 25.76
CA LYS A 105 -9.54 -18.87 24.47
C LYS A 105 -10.55 -20.02 24.51
N SER A 106 -10.75 -20.71 23.39
CA SER A 106 -11.63 -21.89 23.31
C SER A 106 -11.23 -23.01 24.28
N SER A 107 -9.93 -23.13 24.59
CA SER A 107 -9.42 -24.06 25.60
C SER A 107 -9.60 -23.57 27.04
N GLY A 108 -10.15 -22.37 27.25
CA GLY A 108 -10.27 -21.68 28.53
C GLY A 108 -8.97 -21.09 29.07
N ALA A 109 -7.82 -21.41 28.46
CA ALA A 109 -6.57 -20.76 28.81
C ALA A 109 -6.62 -19.28 28.40
N MET A 110 -6.18 -18.41 29.31
CA MET A 110 -5.98 -16.99 29.04
C MET A 110 -5.00 -16.81 27.88
N ALA A 111 -5.33 -15.95 26.93
CA ALA A 111 -4.41 -15.55 25.88
C ALA A 111 -3.27 -14.71 26.46
N ASP A 112 -2.04 -14.99 26.02
CA ASP A 112 -0.83 -14.33 26.51
C ASP A 112 0.17 -14.17 25.38
N LYS A 113 0.60 -12.92 25.14
CA LYS A 113 1.55 -12.56 24.08
C LYS A 113 1.13 -13.06 22.68
N GLU A 114 -0.15 -12.97 22.37
CA GLU A 114 -0.72 -13.53 21.13
C GLU A 114 -1.87 -12.68 20.57
N TRP A 115 -2.13 -12.86 19.27
CA TRP A 115 -3.29 -12.30 18.59
C TRP A 115 -4.51 -13.20 18.76
N VAL A 116 -5.67 -12.58 18.98
CA VAL A 116 -6.97 -13.24 19.08
C VAL A 116 -7.96 -12.52 18.18
N TYR A 117 -8.72 -13.28 17.40
CA TYR A 117 -9.88 -12.77 16.68
C TYR A 117 -11.14 -13.05 17.48
N ASP A 118 -11.91 -12.01 17.79
CA ASP A 118 -13.21 -12.15 18.43
C ASP A 118 -14.33 -11.89 17.42
N GLN A 119 -15.12 -12.93 17.16
CA GLN A 119 -16.23 -12.90 16.21
C GLN A 119 -17.32 -11.90 16.61
N ASN A 120 -17.56 -11.71 17.91
CA ASN A 120 -18.60 -10.79 18.39
C ASN A 120 -18.28 -9.33 18.05
N TYR A 121 -17.00 -9.01 17.99
CA TYR A 121 -16.50 -7.68 17.65
C TYR A 121 -16.02 -7.59 16.20
N SER A 122 -15.96 -8.72 15.48
CA SER A 122 -15.41 -8.84 14.13
C SER A 122 -14.03 -8.19 13.99
N SER A 123 -13.19 -8.33 15.03
CA SER A 123 -11.92 -7.61 15.14
C SER A 123 -10.83 -8.50 15.73
N TRP A 124 -9.59 -8.19 15.34
CA TRP A 124 -8.39 -8.69 15.99
C TRP A 124 -8.04 -7.85 17.23
N PHE A 125 -7.51 -8.53 18.24
CA PHE A 125 -6.98 -7.98 19.48
C PHE A 125 -5.61 -8.62 19.75
N TYR A 126 -4.70 -7.87 20.37
CA TYR A 126 -3.43 -8.42 20.83
C TYR A 126 -3.37 -8.43 22.34
N LEU A 127 -3.13 -9.60 22.94
CA LEU A 127 -2.92 -9.75 24.37
C LEU A 127 -1.43 -9.67 24.65
N LYS A 128 -1.04 -8.71 25.49
CA LYS A 128 0.36 -8.48 25.87
C LYS A 128 0.86 -9.60 26.78
N SER A 129 2.16 -9.57 27.09
CA SER A 129 2.70 -10.36 28.20
C SER A 129 1.94 -10.04 29.49
N GLY A 130 1.48 -11.08 30.19
CA GLY A 130 0.59 -10.95 31.33
C GLY A 130 -0.90 -10.87 30.97
N GLY A 131 -1.26 -11.04 29.70
CA GLY A 131 -2.63 -11.30 29.22
C GLY A 131 -3.58 -10.12 29.04
N ARG A 132 -3.20 -8.89 29.42
CA ARG A 132 -4.05 -7.71 29.16
C ARG A 132 -3.99 -7.31 27.69
N TYR A 133 -5.12 -6.93 27.10
CA TYR A 133 -5.13 -6.44 25.73
C TYR A 133 -4.33 -5.13 25.56
N ALA A 134 -3.69 -4.97 24.42
CA ALA A 134 -3.04 -3.73 24.00
C ALA A 134 -4.09 -2.73 23.48
N GLN A 135 -3.95 -1.45 23.81
CA GLN A 135 -4.80 -0.38 23.29
C GLN A 135 -4.05 0.95 23.26
N LYS A 136 -4.40 1.80 22.30
CA LYS A 136 -3.76 3.08 21.99
C LYS A 136 -2.24 2.94 21.83
N GLN A 137 -1.80 1.88 21.15
CA GLN A 137 -0.38 1.57 20.99
C GLN A 137 -0.12 0.71 19.75
N TRP A 138 1.11 0.75 19.27
CA TRP A 138 1.61 -0.13 18.21
C TRP A 138 2.00 -1.52 18.74
N ILE A 139 1.75 -2.54 17.93
CA ILE A 139 2.28 -3.91 18.08
C ILE A 139 2.88 -4.29 16.73
N GLY A 140 4.20 -4.13 16.60
CA GLY A 140 4.86 -4.24 15.29
C GLY A 140 4.29 -3.21 14.32
N SER A 141 3.77 -3.65 13.18
CA SER A 141 3.19 -2.78 12.15
C SER A 141 1.70 -2.52 12.28
N TYR A 142 1.08 -2.97 13.38
CA TYR A 142 -0.36 -2.85 13.63
C TYR A 142 -0.62 -1.83 14.75
N TYR A 143 -1.69 -1.05 14.62
CA TYR A 143 -2.13 -0.15 15.69
C TYR A 143 -3.38 -0.69 16.37
N LEU A 144 -3.38 -0.71 17.70
CA LEU A 144 -4.51 -1.14 18.51
C LEU A 144 -5.19 0.12 19.04
N LYS A 145 -6.45 0.35 18.67
CA LYS A 145 -7.24 1.53 19.04
C LYS A 145 -7.70 1.46 20.51
N SER A 146 -8.42 2.48 20.95
CA SER A 146 -9.09 2.47 22.26
C SER A 146 -10.02 1.24 22.36
N GLY A 147 -9.97 0.51 23.47
CA GLY A 147 -10.72 -0.74 23.63
C GLY A 147 -10.08 -1.96 22.95
N GLY A 148 -8.92 -1.81 22.32
CA GLY A 148 -8.08 -2.91 21.84
C GLY A 148 -8.36 -3.42 20.43
N TYR A 149 -9.27 -2.78 19.70
CA TYR A 149 -9.56 -3.11 18.31
C TYR A 149 -8.36 -2.80 17.41
N MET A 150 -7.92 -3.76 16.61
CA MET A 150 -6.93 -3.49 15.56
C MET A 150 -7.49 -2.51 14.53
N ALA A 151 -6.75 -1.45 14.22
CA ALA A 151 -7.07 -0.53 13.14
C ALA A 151 -6.87 -1.22 11.78
N HIS A 152 -7.80 -1.01 10.85
CA HIS A 152 -7.67 -1.50 9.47
C HIS A 152 -8.46 -0.61 8.51
N LYS A 153 -7.90 -0.40 7.32
CA LYS A 153 -8.48 0.45 6.25
C LYS A 153 -8.91 1.82 6.75
N GLU A 154 -8.09 2.45 7.57
CA GLU A 154 -8.42 3.72 8.22
C GLU A 154 -7.18 4.56 8.53
N TRP A 155 -7.39 5.85 8.71
CA TRP A 155 -6.37 6.79 9.19
C TRP A 155 -6.30 6.77 10.72
N ILE A 156 -5.08 6.78 11.25
CA ILE A 156 -4.79 6.92 12.68
C ILE A 156 -3.86 8.10 12.89
N TYR A 157 -4.23 9.01 13.78
CA TYR A 157 -3.31 10.01 14.30
C TYR A 157 -2.74 9.53 15.62
N ASP A 158 -1.43 9.35 15.66
CA ASP A 158 -0.72 8.98 16.88
C ASP A 158 -0.20 10.24 17.58
N GLN A 159 -0.65 10.46 18.81
CA GLN A 159 -0.28 11.62 19.61
C GLN A 159 1.19 11.57 20.07
N ASP A 160 1.73 10.38 20.31
CA ASP A 160 3.10 10.21 20.81
C ASP A 160 4.12 10.52 19.69
N TYR A 161 3.76 10.20 18.44
CA TYR A 161 4.58 10.47 17.26
C TYR A 161 4.21 11.75 16.51
N GLN A 162 3.10 12.40 16.89
CA GLN A 162 2.54 13.60 16.25
C GLN A 162 2.41 13.45 14.73
N ALA A 163 1.95 12.28 14.28
CA ALA A 163 1.91 11.92 12.86
C ALA A 163 0.65 11.12 12.52
N TRP A 164 0.23 11.28 11.26
CA TRP A 164 -0.80 10.45 10.66
C TRP A 164 -0.20 9.16 10.10
N TYR A 165 -0.96 8.08 10.16
CA TYR A 165 -0.67 6.77 9.61
C TYR A 165 -1.92 6.27 8.89
N TYR A 166 -1.75 5.46 7.85
CA TYR A 166 -2.86 4.74 7.23
C TYR A 166 -2.61 3.24 7.34
N LEU A 167 -3.63 2.50 7.80
CA LEU A 167 -3.59 1.06 7.94
C LEU A 167 -4.30 0.43 6.76
N LYS A 168 -3.66 -0.55 6.12
CA LYS A 168 -4.27 -1.35 5.05
C LYS A 168 -5.43 -2.20 5.59
N ASP A 169 -6.11 -2.90 4.69
CA ASP A 169 -7.19 -3.82 5.05
C ASP A 169 -6.74 -4.98 5.95
N ASP A 170 -5.48 -5.41 5.78
CA ASP A 170 -4.83 -6.40 6.66
C ASP A 170 -4.36 -5.82 8.00
N GLY A 171 -4.53 -4.52 8.24
CA GLY A 171 -4.15 -3.81 9.46
C GLY A 171 -2.69 -3.35 9.53
N VAL A 172 -1.86 -3.69 8.55
CA VAL A 172 -0.46 -3.25 8.51
C VAL A 172 -0.39 -1.80 8.03
N TYR A 173 0.41 -0.96 8.68
CA TYR A 173 0.61 0.42 8.22
C TYR A 173 1.26 0.48 6.84
N VAL A 174 0.92 1.52 6.09
CA VAL A 174 1.45 1.79 4.77
C VAL A 174 2.83 2.42 4.82
N THR A 175 3.71 2.08 3.87
CA THR A 175 4.98 2.78 3.61
C THR A 175 5.09 3.18 2.14
N GLY A 176 5.96 4.13 1.82
CA GLY A 176 6.19 4.56 0.44
C GLY A 176 4.97 5.29 -0.15
N THR A 177 4.71 5.11 -1.44
CA THR A 177 3.52 5.69 -2.09
C THR A 177 2.36 4.70 -2.07
N TYR A 178 1.18 5.15 -1.67
CA TYR A 178 -0.03 4.33 -1.62
C TYR A 178 -1.28 5.13 -1.91
N THR A 179 -2.25 4.52 -2.59
CA THR A 179 -3.50 5.19 -2.94
C THR A 179 -4.52 5.03 -1.82
N VAL A 180 -4.97 6.15 -1.26
CA VAL A 180 -6.08 6.23 -0.28
C VAL A 180 -7.17 7.10 -0.90
N ASP A 181 -8.39 6.56 -1.01
CA ASP A 181 -9.55 7.24 -1.61
C ASP A 181 -9.28 7.84 -3.00
N GLY A 182 -8.55 7.09 -3.83
CA GLY A 182 -8.19 7.49 -5.20
C GLY A 182 -7.05 8.51 -5.30
N LYS A 183 -6.43 8.87 -4.16
CA LYS A 183 -5.35 9.84 -4.10
C LYS A 183 -4.06 9.20 -3.64
N ASN A 184 -2.96 9.48 -4.34
CA ASN A 184 -1.66 8.97 -3.94
C ASN A 184 -1.15 9.74 -2.72
N GLN A 185 -0.84 9.01 -1.67
CA GLN A 185 -0.31 9.50 -0.40
C GLN A 185 1.13 9.00 -0.26
N LEU A 186 2.01 9.84 0.28
CA LEU A 186 3.40 9.48 0.54
C LEU A 186 3.63 9.27 2.04
N PHE A 187 4.28 8.15 2.38
CA PHE A 187 4.61 7.73 3.74
C PHE A 187 6.11 7.41 3.87
N GLN A 188 6.65 7.58 5.08
CA GLN A 188 8.00 7.17 5.47
C GLN A 188 8.11 5.64 5.63
N GLY A 189 9.33 5.13 5.78
CA GLY A 189 9.58 3.69 5.99
C GLY A 189 9.07 3.16 7.34
N ASP A 190 8.84 4.04 8.31
CA ASP A 190 8.21 3.77 9.60
C ASP A 190 6.69 4.02 9.61
N GLY A 191 6.11 4.34 8.45
CA GLY A 191 4.67 4.48 8.25
C GLY A 191 4.10 5.88 8.45
N LYS A 192 4.91 6.87 8.84
CA LYS A 192 4.43 8.25 9.02
C LYS A 192 4.04 8.87 7.68
N TRP A 193 2.83 9.40 7.62
CA TRP A 193 2.33 10.17 6.49
C TRP A 193 3.10 11.48 6.35
N ILE A 194 3.50 11.78 5.12
CA ILE A 194 4.22 13.01 4.76
C ILE A 194 3.25 14.01 4.14
N ARG A 195 2.58 13.61 3.07
CA ARG A 195 1.62 14.44 2.32
C ARG A 195 0.86 13.65 1.25
N GLU A 196 -0.23 14.24 0.80
CA GLU A 196 -0.89 13.90 -0.47
C GLU A 196 -0.01 14.34 -1.65
N LEU A 197 0.14 13.47 -2.64
CA LEU A 197 0.76 13.78 -3.91
C LEU A 197 -0.31 14.35 -4.85
N THR A 198 -0.06 15.54 -5.39
CA THR A 198 -0.88 16.13 -6.46
C THR A 198 -0.91 15.17 -7.64
N GLN A 199 -2.12 14.92 -8.18
CA GLN A 199 -2.43 13.91 -9.20
C GLN A 199 -1.38 13.84 -10.31
N GLY A 200 -0.47 12.87 -10.18
CA GLY A 200 0.59 12.61 -11.15
C GLY A 200 0.09 11.77 -12.31
N PHE A 201 1.02 11.44 -13.21
CA PHE A 201 0.79 10.47 -14.27
C PHE A 201 0.41 9.09 -13.71
N GLN A 202 -0.54 8.40 -14.34
CA GLN A 202 -0.84 6.98 -14.09
C GLN A 202 -0.62 6.20 -15.39
N LYS A 203 0.29 5.23 -15.35
CA LYS A 203 0.59 4.38 -16.52
C LYS A 203 -0.67 3.66 -17.01
N GLY A 204 -0.94 3.73 -18.30
CA GLY A 204 -2.08 3.06 -18.95
C GLY A 204 -3.42 3.80 -18.87
N HIS A 205 -3.49 4.95 -18.17
CA HIS A 205 -4.71 5.75 -18.06
C HIS A 205 -4.51 7.12 -18.73
N TYR A 206 -4.90 7.24 -20.00
CA TYR A 206 -4.72 8.45 -20.81
C TYR A 206 -6.05 9.17 -21.08
N SER A 207 -6.05 10.48 -20.89
CA SER A 207 -7.20 11.39 -21.05
C SER A 207 -7.31 12.06 -22.43
N LYS A 208 -6.45 11.67 -23.39
CA LYS A 208 -6.27 12.30 -24.71
C LYS A 208 -5.88 13.78 -24.63
N THR A 209 -5.14 14.16 -23.59
CA THR A 209 -4.63 15.53 -23.42
C THR A 209 -3.12 15.56 -23.63
N ILE A 210 -2.64 16.28 -24.63
CA ILE A 210 -1.20 16.37 -24.96
C ILE A 210 -0.72 17.80 -24.73
N PHE A 211 0.42 17.96 -24.07
CA PHE A 211 1.07 19.25 -23.93
C PHE A 211 2.23 19.37 -24.91
N LEU A 212 2.12 20.30 -25.87
CA LEU A 212 3.15 20.57 -26.87
C LEU A 212 3.97 21.79 -26.49
N ASP A 213 5.28 21.64 -26.52
CA ASP A 213 6.23 22.69 -26.15
C ASP A 213 7.10 23.08 -27.34
N PRO A 214 6.70 24.08 -28.16
CA PRO A 214 7.60 24.62 -29.17
C PRO A 214 8.77 25.34 -28.48
N GLY A 215 9.98 24.79 -28.64
CA GLY A 215 11.21 25.28 -28.01
C GLY A 215 11.52 26.73 -28.34
N HIS A 216 12.33 27.39 -27.50
CA HIS A 216 12.73 28.80 -27.65
C HIS A 216 11.52 29.77 -27.67
N GLY A 217 11.68 30.98 -28.20
CA GLY A 217 10.64 32.01 -28.30
C GLY A 217 11.07 33.34 -27.68
N GLY A 218 10.50 34.44 -28.17
CA GLY A 218 10.83 35.78 -27.72
C GLY A 218 12.28 36.15 -28.03
N LYS A 219 13.04 36.53 -26.99
CA LYS A 219 14.46 36.87 -27.08
C LYS A 219 15.33 35.64 -27.36
N ASP A 220 14.92 34.48 -26.88
CA ASP A 220 15.59 33.23 -27.22
C ASP A 220 15.18 32.79 -28.62
N ARG A 221 16.09 32.97 -29.59
CA ARG A 221 15.84 32.60 -30.99
C ARG A 221 16.15 31.13 -31.30
N GLY A 222 16.85 30.44 -30.41
CA GLY A 222 17.49 29.14 -30.69
C GLY A 222 18.59 29.25 -31.75
N ALA A 223 18.82 28.17 -32.49
CA ALA A 223 19.73 28.18 -33.63
C ALA A 223 19.25 29.16 -34.74
N TYR A 224 20.19 29.79 -35.45
CA TYR A 224 19.87 30.71 -36.55
C TYR A 224 20.78 30.46 -37.74
N TYR A 225 20.22 29.89 -38.79
CA TYR A 225 20.94 29.50 -40.00
C TYR A 225 20.10 29.79 -41.24
N TYR A 226 20.77 30.19 -42.32
CA TYR A 226 20.14 30.41 -43.64
C TYR A 226 18.90 31.32 -43.62
N GLY A 227 18.88 32.31 -42.70
CA GLY A 227 17.83 33.32 -42.60
C GLY A 227 16.56 32.87 -41.87
N ILE A 228 16.61 31.79 -41.09
CA ILE A 228 15.48 31.33 -40.28
C ILE A 228 15.92 30.99 -38.85
N ALA A 229 15.09 31.34 -37.86
CA ALA A 229 15.33 31.00 -36.46
C ALA A 229 14.64 29.70 -36.07
N GLU A 230 15.25 28.93 -35.18
CA GLU A 230 14.70 27.66 -34.69
C GLU A 230 13.31 27.86 -34.06
N LYS A 231 13.14 28.93 -33.27
CA LYS A 231 11.85 29.27 -32.65
C LYS A 231 10.71 29.41 -33.65
N GLU A 232 11.00 29.81 -34.90
CA GLU A 232 10.02 29.98 -35.97
C GLU A 232 9.64 28.63 -36.57
N LEU A 233 10.63 27.76 -36.85
CA LEU A 233 10.40 26.39 -37.30
C LEU A 233 9.63 25.56 -36.26
N ASN A 234 10.02 25.65 -34.99
CA ASN A 234 9.34 24.99 -33.88
C ASN A 234 7.86 25.38 -33.84
N LEU A 235 7.55 26.68 -34.03
CA LEU A 235 6.18 27.18 -34.02
C LEU A 235 5.39 26.79 -35.28
N GLN A 236 6.05 26.67 -36.44
CA GLN A 236 5.42 26.18 -37.68
C GLN A 236 4.97 24.72 -37.55
N VAL A 237 5.87 23.83 -37.09
CA VAL A 237 5.55 22.41 -36.87
C VAL A 237 4.49 22.26 -35.78
N TYR A 238 4.62 22.98 -34.66
CA TYR A 238 3.61 23.01 -33.59
C TYR A 238 2.21 23.31 -34.11
N ARG A 239 2.04 24.34 -34.96
CA ARG A 239 0.72 24.73 -35.49
C ARG A 239 0.09 23.63 -36.34
N LYS A 240 0.88 22.97 -37.19
CA LYS A 240 0.44 21.83 -38.00
C LYS A 240 0.08 20.64 -37.11
N LEU A 241 0.95 20.29 -36.15
CA LEU A 241 0.75 19.19 -35.21
C LEU A 241 -0.49 19.38 -34.36
N ARG A 242 -0.67 20.58 -33.77
CA ARG A 242 -1.84 20.95 -32.98
C ARG A 242 -3.12 20.73 -33.78
N LYS A 243 -3.20 21.31 -34.98
CA LYS A 243 -4.37 21.18 -35.86
C LYS A 243 -4.66 19.71 -36.15
N ARG A 244 -3.63 18.90 -36.40
CA ARG A 244 -3.77 17.48 -36.72
C ARG A 244 -4.29 16.67 -35.52
N LEU A 245 -3.71 16.86 -34.34
CA LEU A 245 -4.13 16.19 -33.10
C LEU A 245 -5.54 16.60 -32.66
N GLU A 246 -5.87 17.88 -32.70
CA GLU A 246 -7.22 18.38 -32.39
C GLU A 246 -8.25 17.80 -33.36
N GLY A 247 -7.90 17.67 -34.66
CA GLY A 247 -8.74 16.99 -35.65
C GLY A 247 -8.96 15.49 -35.39
N LEU A 248 -8.09 14.85 -34.59
CA LEU A 248 -8.22 13.47 -34.12
C LEU A 248 -8.93 13.36 -32.76
N GLY A 249 -9.39 14.48 -32.20
CA GLY A 249 -10.12 14.53 -30.93
C GLY A 249 -9.24 14.61 -29.68
N TYR A 250 -7.96 14.96 -29.82
CA TYR A 250 -7.10 15.25 -28.68
C TYR A 250 -7.29 16.69 -28.19
N THR A 251 -7.16 16.89 -26.88
CA THR A 251 -7.00 18.24 -26.31
C THR A 251 -5.52 18.61 -26.34
N VAL A 252 -5.19 19.73 -26.99
CA VAL A 252 -3.79 20.20 -27.10
C VAL A 252 -3.58 21.43 -26.23
N LEU A 253 -2.72 21.28 -25.22
CA LEU A 253 -2.19 22.36 -24.39
C LEU A 253 -0.80 22.77 -24.88
N THR A 254 -0.32 23.95 -24.51
CA THR A 254 1.01 24.40 -24.96
C THR A 254 1.70 25.34 -23.98
N SER A 255 3.04 25.40 -24.08
CA SER A 255 3.84 26.43 -23.42
C SER A 255 3.74 27.80 -24.11
N ARG A 256 3.63 27.82 -25.45
CA ARG A 256 3.43 29.04 -26.25
C ARG A 256 2.81 28.73 -27.61
N ASP A 257 1.94 29.62 -28.09
CA ASP A 257 1.35 29.60 -29.43
C ASP A 257 1.74 30.82 -30.30
N SER A 258 2.59 31.68 -29.74
CA SER A 258 3.12 32.91 -30.32
C SER A 258 4.62 33.05 -30.02
N ASP A 259 5.24 34.10 -30.56
CA ASP A 259 6.67 34.40 -30.35
C ASP A 259 6.90 35.15 -29.03
N ILE A 260 6.87 34.41 -27.92
CA ILE A 260 7.03 34.93 -26.56
C ILE A 260 8.12 34.17 -25.80
N ASP A 261 8.76 34.84 -24.84
CA ASP A 261 9.71 34.21 -23.92
C ASP A 261 8.96 33.32 -22.92
N VAL A 262 9.41 32.07 -22.78
CA VAL A 262 8.98 31.14 -21.71
C VAL A 262 10.21 30.45 -21.13
N ASP A 263 10.44 30.61 -19.83
CA ASP A 263 11.59 30.03 -19.12
C ASP A 263 11.65 28.51 -19.29
N PHE A 264 12.74 28.05 -19.91
CA PHE A 264 12.96 26.64 -20.19
C PHE A 264 13.54 25.86 -18.99
N ILE A 265 13.95 26.55 -17.92
CA ILE A 265 14.48 25.90 -16.73
C ILE A 265 13.36 25.38 -15.83
N THR A 266 12.26 26.12 -15.67
CA THR A 266 11.14 25.71 -14.83
C THR A 266 9.76 26.01 -15.39
N GLU A 267 9.53 27.15 -16.06
CA GLU A 267 8.15 27.58 -16.32
C GLU A 267 7.41 26.66 -17.29
N ARG A 268 8.04 26.22 -18.38
CA ARG A 268 7.45 25.24 -19.33
C ARG A 268 6.96 23.98 -18.59
N SER A 269 7.77 23.47 -17.68
CA SER A 269 7.42 22.32 -16.85
C SER A 269 6.36 22.66 -15.80
N ARG A 270 6.39 23.85 -15.18
CA ARG A 270 5.33 24.30 -14.26
C ARG A 270 3.97 24.35 -14.94
N MET A 271 3.92 24.81 -16.19
CA MET A 271 2.68 24.89 -16.95
C MET A 271 2.07 23.49 -17.12
N VAL A 272 2.82 22.52 -17.66
CA VAL A 272 2.31 21.16 -17.86
C VAL A 272 2.01 20.44 -16.54
N ASN A 273 2.83 20.62 -15.50
CA ASN A 273 2.66 19.96 -14.21
C ASN A 273 1.35 20.36 -13.50
N LYS A 274 0.77 21.52 -13.84
CA LYS A 274 -0.52 21.99 -13.33
C LYS A 274 -1.73 21.45 -14.11
N THR A 275 -1.49 20.62 -15.13
CA THR A 275 -2.54 20.12 -16.04
C THR A 275 -2.71 18.62 -15.88
N ASN A 276 -3.80 18.11 -16.46
CA ASN A 276 -4.07 16.70 -16.65
C ASN A 276 -3.43 16.13 -17.93
N ALA A 277 -2.47 16.83 -18.55
CA ALA A 277 -1.81 16.31 -19.75
C ALA A 277 -1.17 14.94 -19.48
N ASP A 278 -1.38 14.05 -20.44
CA ASP A 278 -0.88 12.69 -20.46
C ASP A 278 0.61 12.67 -20.79
N PHE A 279 1.01 13.52 -21.74
CA PHE A 279 2.36 13.59 -22.29
C PHE A 279 2.82 15.03 -22.48
N PHE A 280 4.13 15.24 -22.37
CA PHE A 280 4.82 16.46 -22.74
C PHE A 280 5.75 16.18 -23.93
N ILE A 281 5.60 16.93 -25.03
CA ILE A 281 6.42 16.78 -26.23
C ILE A 281 7.04 18.13 -26.56
N SER A 282 8.36 18.25 -26.38
CA SER A 282 9.13 19.44 -26.75
C SER A 282 9.64 19.33 -28.18
N LEU A 283 9.46 20.39 -28.97
CA LEU A 283 9.77 20.44 -30.40
C LEU A 283 10.96 21.37 -30.64
N HIS A 284 12.03 20.83 -31.21
CA HIS A 284 13.30 21.50 -31.49
C HIS A 284 13.88 21.11 -32.86
N PHE A 285 14.87 21.88 -33.32
CA PHE A 285 15.75 21.51 -34.42
C PHE A 285 17.20 21.73 -34.02
N ASN A 286 18.05 20.79 -34.42
CA ASN A 286 19.40 20.70 -33.90
C ASN A 286 20.36 21.63 -34.65
N ALA A 287 21.51 21.93 -34.06
CA ALA A 287 22.65 22.54 -34.71
C ALA A 287 23.93 22.26 -33.89
N LYS A 288 25.05 21.91 -34.55
CA LYS A 288 26.35 21.69 -33.89
C LYS A 288 27.40 22.74 -34.24
N GLY A 289 27.25 23.42 -35.37
CA GLY A 289 28.09 24.55 -35.78
C GLY A 289 29.44 24.19 -36.41
N ASN A 290 29.94 22.96 -36.25
CA ASN A 290 31.15 22.43 -36.91
C ASN A 290 30.78 21.30 -37.90
N ASP A 291 31.58 21.18 -38.98
CA ASP A 291 31.33 20.32 -40.16
C ASP A 291 29.83 20.10 -40.44
N THR A 292 29.17 21.16 -40.88
CA THR A 292 27.72 21.16 -40.99
C THR A 292 27.20 20.16 -42.03
N THR A 293 28.05 19.69 -42.95
CA THR A 293 27.66 18.74 -44.01
C THR A 293 27.37 17.34 -43.51
N VAL A 294 27.89 16.95 -42.33
CA VAL A 294 27.66 15.63 -41.75
C VAL A 294 26.57 15.60 -40.68
N ASN A 295 26.09 16.78 -40.26
CA ASN A 295 25.03 16.94 -39.28
C ASN A 295 23.68 16.66 -39.94
N LEU A 296 23.19 15.43 -39.80
CA LEU A 296 22.00 14.96 -40.50
C LEU A 296 21.19 14.01 -39.64
N GLY A 297 19.87 14.10 -39.70
CA GLY A 297 18.93 13.14 -39.13
C GLY A 297 18.14 13.65 -37.92
N ILE A 298 17.27 12.78 -37.43
CA ILE A 298 16.39 13.04 -36.31
C ILE A 298 16.97 12.46 -35.03
N GLN A 299 16.89 13.21 -33.92
CA GLN A 299 17.15 12.69 -32.59
C GLN A 299 15.91 12.81 -31.71
N THR A 300 15.75 11.87 -30.79
CA THR A 300 14.67 11.91 -29.81
C THR A 300 15.23 11.63 -28.44
N TYR A 301 14.92 12.49 -27.48
CA TYR A 301 15.44 12.44 -26.13
C TYR A 301 14.35 12.11 -25.13
N SER A 302 14.63 11.14 -24.26
CA SER A 302 13.92 10.97 -22.99
C SER A 302 14.83 11.37 -21.81
N TYR A 303 14.25 11.45 -20.61
CA TYR A 303 15.00 11.82 -19.42
C TYR A 303 15.97 10.71 -18.97
N LYS A 304 17.18 11.10 -18.57
CA LYS A 304 18.14 10.28 -17.82
C LYS A 304 18.50 10.96 -16.51
N ASP A 305 18.53 10.17 -15.44
CA ASP A 305 19.01 10.62 -14.14
C ASP A 305 20.52 10.89 -14.17
N GLU A 306 20.88 12.07 -13.68
CA GLU A 306 22.26 12.50 -13.51
C GLU A 306 22.39 13.21 -12.16
N PRO A 307 23.08 12.60 -11.16
CA PRO A 307 23.15 13.15 -9.81
C PRO A 307 23.71 14.58 -9.72
N GLY A 308 24.50 15.01 -10.70
CA GLY A 308 25.02 16.38 -10.80
C GLY A 308 23.97 17.43 -11.16
N PHE A 309 22.76 17.02 -11.57
CA PHE A 309 21.67 17.88 -12.00
C PHE A 309 20.37 17.54 -11.27
N PRO A 310 20.27 17.82 -9.95
CA PRO A 310 19.06 17.53 -9.19
C PRO A 310 17.87 18.35 -9.67
N SER A 311 16.66 17.78 -9.55
CA SER A 311 15.43 18.48 -9.91
C SER A 311 15.17 19.70 -9.01
N LYS A 312 14.74 20.80 -9.62
CA LYS A 312 14.34 22.05 -8.94
C LYS A 312 12.89 22.03 -8.47
N ILE A 313 11.97 21.50 -9.28
CA ILE A 313 10.51 21.61 -9.05
C ILE A 313 9.78 20.26 -9.10
N ASN A 314 10.47 19.17 -9.42
CA ASN A 314 9.91 17.86 -9.72
C ASN A 314 10.58 16.73 -8.91
N LYS A 315 10.81 16.97 -7.62
CA LYS A 315 11.57 16.05 -6.76
C LYS A 315 10.98 14.64 -6.69
N ASP A 316 9.66 14.51 -6.77
CA ASP A 316 9.01 13.19 -6.62
C ASP A 316 9.01 12.38 -7.91
N TRP A 317 8.84 13.05 -9.06
CA TRP A 317 8.62 12.35 -10.33
C TRP A 317 9.82 12.31 -11.25
N HIS A 318 10.83 13.17 -11.10
CA HIS A 318 11.97 13.20 -12.03
C HIS A 318 12.61 11.81 -12.20
N ASN A 319 12.84 11.09 -11.10
CA ASN A 319 13.41 9.73 -11.11
C ASN A 319 12.36 8.61 -10.87
N ASN A 320 11.07 8.90 -11.03
CA ASN A 320 10.02 7.88 -10.86
C ASN A 320 10.11 6.81 -11.98
N PRO A 321 10.22 5.51 -11.66
CA PRO A 321 10.42 4.46 -12.65
C PRO A 321 9.31 4.33 -13.69
N GLU A 322 8.03 4.55 -13.31
CA GLU A 322 6.90 4.44 -14.24
C GLU A 322 6.90 5.57 -15.24
N ARG A 323 7.13 6.81 -14.77
CA ARG A 323 7.26 7.97 -15.63
C ARG A 323 8.44 7.82 -16.60
N MET A 324 9.59 7.34 -16.12
CA MET A 324 10.77 7.11 -16.97
C MET A 324 10.51 6.01 -18.00
N SER A 325 9.90 4.90 -17.59
CA SER A 325 9.50 3.81 -18.49
C SER A 325 8.58 4.31 -19.60
N GLU A 326 7.59 5.13 -19.26
CA GLU A 326 6.63 5.65 -20.23
C GLU A 326 7.21 6.75 -21.12
N SER A 327 8.15 7.55 -20.60
CA SER A 327 8.91 8.50 -21.44
C SER A 327 9.78 7.77 -22.46
N ASN A 328 10.42 6.67 -22.07
CA ASN A 328 11.22 5.85 -22.98
C ASN A 328 10.37 5.16 -24.05
N ARG A 329 9.19 4.65 -23.67
CA ARG A 329 8.24 4.08 -24.63
C ARG A 329 7.76 5.13 -25.64
N LEU A 330 7.26 6.27 -25.15
CA LEU A 330 6.84 7.39 -25.99
C LEU A 330 7.96 7.86 -26.93
N ALA A 331 9.20 7.96 -26.42
CA ALA A 331 10.35 8.35 -27.23
C ALA A 331 10.62 7.35 -28.36
N ALA A 332 10.59 6.04 -28.08
CA ALA A 332 10.82 5.00 -29.09
C ALA A 332 9.70 4.96 -30.15
N ASP A 333 8.44 5.07 -29.72
CA ASP A 333 7.26 5.03 -30.59
C ASP A 333 7.27 6.24 -31.56
N ILE A 334 7.51 7.45 -31.04
CA ILE A 334 7.64 8.68 -31.87
C ILE A 334 8.88 8.61 -32.76
N HIS A 335 10.03 8.19 -32.24
CA HIS A 335 11.28 8.15 -33.01
C HIS A 335 11.17 7.22 -34.22
N SER A 336 10.68 6.00 -34.01
CA SER A 336 10.50 5.02 -35.09
C SER A 336 9.50 5.51 -36.16
N SER A 337 8.40 6.13 -35.73
CA SER A 337 7.38 6.69 -36.63
C SER A 337 7.92 7.90 -37.42
N LEU A 338 8.68 8.79 -36.78
CA LEU A 338 9.35 9.90 -37.45
C LEU A 338 10.28 9.42 -38.57
N LEU A 339 11.12 8.41 -38.30
CA LEU A 339 12.03 7.87 -39.30
C LEU A 339 11.27 7.23 -40.47
N ALA A 340 10.20 6.47 -40.17
CA ALA A 340 9.38 5.81 -41.18
C ALA A 340 8.67 6.81 -42.11
N GLU A 341 8.09 7.88 -41.56
CA GLU A 341 7.33 8.86 -42.35
C GLU A 341 8.24 9.84 -43.13
N THR A 342 9.38 10.21 -42.55
CA THR A 342 10.26 11.22 -43.15
C THR A 342 11.33 10.65 -44.06
N GLY A 343 11.75 9.39 -43.84
CA GLY A 343 12.95 8.81 -44.44
C GLY A 343 14.24 9.49 -43.96
N ALA A 344 14.20 10.21 -42.84
CA ALA A 344 15.39 10.84 -42.26
C ALA A 344 16.40 9.79 -41.80
N ARG A 345 17.66 10.23 -41.69
CA ARG A 345 18.69 9.42 -41.05
C ARG A 345 18.37 9.28 -39.56
N ASP A 346 18.58 8.08 -39.01
CA ASP A 346 18.59 7.87 -37.58
C ASP A 346 19.87 8.51 -36.99
N ALA A 347 19.68 9.59 -36.22
CA ALA A 347 20.76 10.26 -35.50
C ALA A 347 20.72 9.94 -33.98
N GLY A 348 19.80 9.09 -33.53
CA GLY A 348 19.78 8.48 -32.21
C GLY A 348 18.47 8.68 -31.44
N LEU A 349 18.00 7.58 -30.86
CA LEU A 349 17.14 7.57 -29.68
C LEU A 349 18.02 7.67 -28.43
N LEU A 350 18.06 8.86 -27.83
CA LEU A 350 19.02 9.24 -26.81
C LEU A 350 18.33 9.56 -25.48
N GLN A 351 19.14 9.74 -24.43
CA GLN A 351 18.66 10.24 -23.15
C GLN A 351 19.55 11.38 -22.64
N ALA A 352 18.94 12.38 -22.02
CA ALA A 352 19.63 13.54 -21.47
C ALA A 352 18.90 14.13 -20.26
N THR A 353 19.60 14.92 -19.45
CA THR A 353 19.04 15.65 -18.29
C THR A 353 18.60 17.07 -18.67
N PHE A 354 17.94 17.24 -19.83
CA PHE A 354 17.39 18.55 -20.20
C PHE A 354 16.37 19.03 -19.16
N ALA A 355 16.39 20.33 -18.82
CA ALA A 355 15.55 20.85 -17.74
C ALA A 355 14.06 20.57 -17.98
N VAL A 356 13.54 20.78 -19.19
CA VAL A 356 12.15 20.47 -19.54
C VAL A 356 11.79 18.99 -19.40
N LEU A 357 12.76 18.08 -19.57
CA LEU A 357 12.56 16.65 -19.34
C LEU A 357 12.69 16.29 -17.86
N ARG A 358 13.63 16.89 -17.12
CA ARG A 358 13.83 16.62 -15.70
C ARG A 358 12.68 17.17 -14.84
N GLU A 359 12.24 18.38 -15.13
CA GLU A 359 11.31 19.13 -14.29
C GLU A 359 9.82 18.83 -14.59
N THR A 360 9.53 18.08 -15.65
CA THR A 360 8.15 17.69 -15.99
C THR A 360 7.75 16.42 -15.25
N ALA A 361 6.65 16.44 -14.51
CA ALA A 361 6.13 15.33 -13.70
C ALA A 361 5.34 14.28 -14.50
N LYS A 362 5.12 14.54 -15.80
CA LYS A 362 4.47 13.63 -16.76
C LYS A 362 5.53 12.96 -17.64
N PRO A 363 5.21 11.87 -18.36
CA PRO A 363 6.11 11.34 -19.38
C PRO A 363 6.44 12.43 -20.41
N ALA A 364 7.73 12.59 -20.69
CA ALA A 364 8.24 13.74 -21.41
C ALA A 364 9.31 13.34 -22.42
N VAL A 365 9.22 13.91 -23.62
CA VAL A 365 10.20 13.73 -24.70
C VAL A 365 10.58 15.07 -25.32
N LEU A 366 11.78 15.14 -25.87
CA LEU A 366 12.27 16.28 -26.67
C LEU A 366 12.69 15.75 -28.05
N LEU A 367 12.16 16.37 -29.10
CA LEU A 367 12.38 15.98 -30.48
C LEU A 367 13.32 16.98 -31.14
N GLU A 368 14.44 16.49 -31.67
CA GLU A 368 15.30 17.22 -32.59
C GLU A 368 14.96 16.78 -34.02
N MET A 369 14.16 17.56 -34.72
CA MET A 369 13.45 17.13 -35.94
C MET A 369 14.29 17.27 -37.23
N GLY A 370 15.60 17.42 -37.11
CA GLY A 370 16.55 17.66 -38.19
C GLY A 370 17.57 18.75 -37.81
N TYR A 371 18.63 18.91 -38.60
CA TYR A 371 19.68 19.90 -38.34
C TYR A 371 19.50 21.18 -39.16
N MET A 372 19.51 22.33 -38.49
CA MET A 372 19.39 23.64 -39.11
C MET A 372 20.67 24.11 -39.80
N ASP A 373 21.83 23.68 -39.32
CA ASP A 373 23.14 24.11 -39.79
C ASP A 373 23.58 23.38 -41.06
N ASN A 374 22.98 22.21 -41.36
CA ASN A 374 23.19 21.50 -42.61
C ASN A 374 22.36 22.11 -43.76
N PRO A 375 22.98 22.45 -44.91
CA PRO A 375 22.28 23.15 -45.99
C PRO A 375 21.17 22.33 -46.66
N GLU A 376 21.36 21.01 -46.82
CA GLU A 376 20.36 20.14 -47.44
C GLU A 376 19.19 19.86 -46.50
N GLU A 377 19.46 19.62 -45.22
CA GLU A 377 18.40 19.49 -44.22
C GLU A 377 17.66 20.80 -43.98
N ASN A 378 18.35 21.93 -43.94
CA ASN A 378 17.70 23.22 -43.77
C ASN A 378 16.65 23.48 -44.86
N GLN A 379 16.94 23.11 -46.11
CA GLN A 379 15.96 23.19 -47.20
C GLN A 379 14.76 22.26 -46.97
N LYS A 380 15.00 21.04 -46.47
CA LYS A 380 13.93 20.06 -46.17
C LYS A 380 13.05 20.54 -45.02
N ILE A 381 13.61 20.86 -43.86
CA ILE A 381 12.86 21.21 -42.63
C ILE A 381 12.01 22.49 -42.78
N ARG A 382 12.35 23.35 -43.74
CA ARG A 382 11.58 24.55 -44.10
C ARG A 382 10.43 24.27 -45.06
N SER A 383 10.45 23.14 -45.77
CA SER A 383 9.40 22.80 -46.72
C SER A 383 8.14 22.35 -45.98
N SER A 384 6.97 22.82 -46.44
CA SER A 384 5.69 22.43 -45.85
C SER A 384 5.48 20.92 -45.89
N ASP A 385 5.82 20.28 -47.02
CA ASP A 385 5.62 18.85 -47.24
C ASP A 385 6.43 17.99 -46.26
N TYR A 386 7.67 18.39 -45.95
CA TYR A 386 8.48 17.68 -44.98
C TYR A 386 7.98 17.91 -43.55
N GLN A 387 7.52 19.13 -43.23
CA GLN A 387 6.87 19.40 -41.94
C GLN A 387 5.59 18.57 -41.76
N ASP A 388 4.82 18.34 -42.83
CA ASP A 388 3.64 17.47 -42.77
C ASP A 388 4.03 16.00 -42.50
N LYS A 389 5.15 15.52 -43.05
CA LYS A 389 5.72 14.20 -42.69
C LYS A 389 6.17 14.11 -41.24
N LEU A 390 6.82 15.16 -40.72
CA LEU A 390 7.18 15.25 -39.29
C LEU A 390 5.92 15.14 -38.41
N VAL A 391 4.86 15.86 -38.77
CA VAL A 391 3.58 15.83 -38.04
C VAL A 391 2.95 14.45 -38.08
N GLU A 392 2.85 13.79 -39.23
CA GLU A 392 2.29 12.44 -39.29
C GLU A 392 3.15 11.43 -38.52
N GLY A 393 4.47 11.59 -38.52
CA GLY A 393 5.37 10.76 -37.71
C GLY A 393 5.10 10.91 -36.20
N ILE A 394 4.94 12.15 -35.71
CA ILE A 394 4.64 12.41 -34.30
C ILE A 394 3.22 11.95 -33.91
N VAL A 395 2.27 11.98 -34.84
CA VAL A 395 0.87 11.57 -34.59
C VAL A 395 0.72 10.04 -34.56
N LYS A 396 1.51 9.32 -35.37
CA LYS A 396 1.49 7.85 -35.45
C LYS A 396 2.19 7.19 -34.27
N GLY A 397 3.27 7.78 -33.78
CA GLY A 397 3.93 7.38 -32.52
C GLY A 397 3.13 7.84 -31.32
#